data_AF-A0A2J6GZ50-F1
#
_entry.id   AF-A0A2J6GZ50-F1
#
_cell.length_a   1.000
_cell.length_b   1.000
_cell.length_c   1.000
_cell.angle_alpha   90.00
_cell.angle_beta   90.00
_cell.angle_gamma   90.00
#
_symmetry.space_group_name_H-M   'P 1'
#
loop_
_entity.id
_entity.type
_entity.pdbx_description
1 polymer ?
#
loop_
_entity_poly.entity_id
_entity_poly.type
_entity_poly.pdbx_seq_one_letter_code
_entity_poly.pdbx_strand_id
1 'polypeptide(L)'
;MNAAEAAFGMDGSEVDGINETFATEPGNEAFYAGSTSVSNCPEVNLHDENGAATDGVFDNVLLSDGASLVFVSILHDDTTGFDNRSHDFQLIVPENGTNGNTDTTPYYFWVELA
;
A
#
# COMPACT_ATOMS: atom_id res chain seq x y z
N MET A 1 6.83 -10.70 6.58
CA MET A 1 7.62 -9.49 6.27
C MET A 1 8.06 -8.76 7.55
N ASN A 2 8.42 -9.51 8.60
CA ASN A 2 8.84 -8.96 9.90
C ASN A 2 10.11 -8.09 9.80
N ALA A 3 10.94 -8.31 8.78
CA ALA A 3 12.08 -7.44 8.48
C ALA A 3 11.66 -6.04 7.99
N ALA A 4 10.52 -5.92 7.30
CA ALA A 4 9.95 -4.64 6.89
C ALA A 4 9.46 -3.86 8.13
N GLU A 5 8.65 -4.48 8.99
CA GLU A 5 8.17 -3.86 10.23
C GLU A 5 9.31 -3.37 11.11
N ALA A 6 10.35 -4.18 11.29
CA ALA A 6 11.55 -3.78 12.03
C ALA A 6 12.24 -2.54 11.43
N ALA A 7 12.20 -2.36 10.11
CA ALA A 7 12.76 -1.18 9.44
C ALA A 7 11.94 0.09 9.69
N PHE A 8 10.63 -0.04 9.96
CA PHE A 8 9.76 1.06 10.38
C PHE A 8 9.64 1.18 11.91
N GLY A 9 10.38 0.36 12.67
CA GLY A 9 10.33 0.33 14.13
C GLY A 9 9.03 -0.22 14.71
N MET A 10 8.29 -0.98 13.91
CA MET A 10 7.04 -1.64 14.28
C MET A 10 7.31 -2.98 14.97
N ASP A 11 6.48 -3.33 15.94
CA ASP A 11 6.49 -4.65 16.56
C ASP A 11 5.60 -5.60 15.74
N GLY A 12 6.09 -6.80 15.42
CA GLY A 12 5.36 -7.77 14.60
C GLY A 12 4.13 -8.40 15.28
N SER A 13 3.68 -7.89 16.43
CA SER A 13 2.40 -8.20 17.05
C SER A 13 1.40 -7.04 17.01
N GLU A 14 1.79 -5.90 16.41
CA GLU A 14 0.90 -4.78 16.15
C GLU A 14 -0.21 -5.20 15.18
N VAL A 15 -1.45 -4.84 15.50
CA VAL A 15 -2.64 -5.28 14.73
C VAL A 15 -2.72 -4.59 13.37
N ASP A 16 -2.15 -3.39 13.27
CA ASP A 16 -2.01 -2.56 12.07
C ASP A 16 -0.59 -2.63 11.47
N GLY A 17 0.16 -3.70 11.80
CA GLY A 17 1.46 -4.00 11.20
C GLY A 17 1.37 -4.27 9.69
N ILE A 18 2.54 -4.28 9.04
CA ILE A 18 2.62 -4.47 7.58
C ILE A 18 2.15 -5.88 7.20
N ASN A 19 2.53 -6.90 7.99
CA ASN A 19 2.18 -8.29 7.70
C ASN A 19 0.69 -8.53 7.78
N GLU A 20 0.03 -7.90 8.76
CA GLU A 20 -1.39 -8.01 9.05
C GLU A 20 -2.21 -7.21 8.04
N THR A 21 -1.72 -6.03 7.66
CA THR A 21 -2.39 -5.16 6.70
C THR A 21 -2.30 -5.71 5.28
N PHE A 22 -1.11 -6.12 4.84
CA PHE A 22 -0.87 -6.66 3.49
C PHE A 22 -0.97 -8.19 3.47
N ALA A 23 -1.88 -8.74 4.28
CA ALA A 23 -2.11 -10.18 4.43
C ALA A 23 -3.06 -10.77 3.39
N THR A 24 -3.70 -9.93 2.56
CA THR A 24 -4.69 -10.39 1.58
C THR A 24 -4.02 -11.33 0.58
N GLU A 25 -4.65 -12.48 0.35
CA GLU A 25 -4.18 -13.49 -0.60
C GLU A 25 -3.89 -12.79 -1.96
N PRO A 26 -2.73 -13.04 -2.57
CA PRO A 26 -2.26 -12.28 -3.71
C PRO A 26 -3.29 -12.27 -4.85
N GLY A 27 -3.89 -11.10 -5.12
CA GLY A 27 -4.99 -10.92 -6.07
C GLY A 27 -4.88 -9.69 -6.95
N ASN A 28 -3.83 -8.87 -6.75
CA ASN A 28 -3.77 -7.53 -7.32
C ASN A 28 -4.04 -7.48 -8.81
N GLU A 29 -4.74 -6.43 -9.24
CA GLU A 29 -4.90 -6.14 -10.66
C GLU A 29 -3.52 -6.14 -11.34
N ALA A 30 -3.39 -6.88 -12.43
CA ALA A 30 -2.13 -7.01 -13.13
C ALA A 30 -1.75 -5.68 -13.79
N PHE A 31 -0.57 -5.16 -13.47
CA PHE A 31 -0.05 -3.92 -14.05
C PHE A 31 1.35 -4.13 -14.64
N TYR A 32 1.87 -3.11 -15.31
CA TYR A 32 3.22 -3.12 -15.87
C TYR A 32 4.08 -2.03 -15.22
N ALA A 33 5.32 -2.38 -14.91
CA ALA A 33 6.39 -1.42 -14.64
C ALA A 33 7.41 -1.54 -15.79
N GLY A 34 7.42 -0.57 -16.70
CA GLY A 34 8.12 -0.69 -17.97
C GLY A 34 7.64 -1.92 -18.78
N SER A 35 8.51 -2.90 -19.02
CA SER A 35 8.16 -4.14 -19.74
C SER A 35 7.83 -5.33 -18.82
N THR A 36 7.85 -5.12 -17.51
CA THR A 36 7.66 -6.20 -16.51
C THR A 36 6.21 -6.23 -16.07
N SER A 37 5.53 -7.36 -16.27
CA SER A 37 4.20 -7.58 -15.72
C SER A 37 4.29 -7.96 -14.25
N VAL A 38 3.51 -7.29 -13.41
CA VAL A 38 3.41 -7.50 -11.97
C VAL A 38 2.00 -7.97 -11.63
N SER A 39 1.89 -9.06 -10.91
CA SER A 39 0.62 -9.67 -10.49
C SER A 39 0.87 -10.63 -9.33
N ASN A 40 -0.18 -10.99 -8.60
CA ASN A 40 -0.12 -11.94 -7.48
C ASN A 40 0.91 -11.55 -6.41
N CYS A 41 0.98 -10.26 -6.06
CA CYS A 41 1.79 -9.74 -4.97
C CYS A 41 0.93 -9.53 -3.71
N PRO A 42 1.53 -9.51 -2.51
CA PRO A 42 0.80 -9.11 -1.30
C PRO A 42 0.19 -7.72 -1.47
N GLU A 43 -1.05 -7.55 -1.04
CA GLU A 43 -1.78 -6.30 -1.18
C GLU A 43 -2.78 -6.06 -0.05
N VAL A 44 -3.33 -4.86 -0.04
CA VAL A 44 -4.47 -4.48 0.77
C VAL A 44 -5.48 -3.67 -0.04
N ASN A 45 -6.75 -4.01 0.14
CA ASN A 45 -7.87 -3.29 -0.46
C ASN A 45 -8.19 -2.08 0.41
N LEU A 46 -8.10 -0.89 -0.17
CA LEU A 46 -8.38 0.33 0.58
C LEU A 46 -9.88 0.53 0.76
N HIS A 47 -10.22 1.32 1.78
CA HIS A 47 -11.62 1.63 2.04
C HIS A 47 -12.17 2.65 1.04
N ASP A 48 -13.40 2.42 0.59
CA ASP A 48 -14.20 3.32 -0.22
C ASP A 48 -14.89 4.41 0.62
N GLU A 49 -15.71 5.24 -0.03
CA GLU A 49 -16.50 6.29 0.62
C GLU A 49 -17.54 5.77 1.64
N ASN A 50 -17.84 4.48 1.61
CA ASN A 50 -18.76 3.80 2.53
C ASN A 50 -18.01 3.13 3.70
N GLY A 51 -16.67 3.19 3.71
CA GLY A 51 -15.82 2.56 4.70
C GLY A 51 -15.66 1.05 4.51
N ALA A 52 -15.93 0.53 3.32
CA ALA A 52 -15.76 -0.87 2.96
C ALA A 52 -14.48 -1.05 2.14
N ALA A 53 -13.72 -2.12 2.41
CA ALA A 53 -12.59 -2.51 1.57
C ALA A 53 -13.07 -2.91 0.17
N THR A 54 -12.53 -2.27 -0.86
CA THR A 54 -12.96 -2.45 -2.26
C THR A 54 -11.83 -3.04 -3.09
N ASP A 55 -12.15 -4.12 -3.79
CA ASP A 55 -11.24 -4.85 -4.67
C ASP A 55 -11.15 -4.20 -6.06
N GLY A 56 -9.94 -4.06 -6.60
CA GLY A 56 -9.71 -3.48 -7.93
C GLY A 56 -9.84 -1.96 -7.98
N VAL A 57 -9.81 -1.28 -6.83
CA VAL A 57 -9.89 0.19 -6.74
C VAL A 57 -8.82 0.70 -5.80
N PHE A 58 -7.80 1.34 -6.37
CA PHE A 58 -6.62 1.84 -5.66
C PHE A 58 -5.94 0.74 -4.83
N ASP A 59 -5.92 -0.49 -5.35
CA ASP A 59 -5.26 -1.63 -4.71
C ASP A 59 -3.84 -1.23 -4.31
N ASN A 60 -3.52 -1.41 -3.03
CA ASN A 60 -2.22 -1.04 -2.52
C ASN A 60 -1.33 -2.28 -2.49
N VAL A 61 -0.46 -2.39 -3.49
CA VAL A 61 0.39 -3.54 -3.73
C VAL A 61 1.77 -3.35 -3.11
N LEU A 62 2.31 -4.42 -2.51
CA LEU A 62 3.60 -4.42 -1.87
C LEU A 62 4.65 -5.18 -2.71
N LEU A 63 5.68 -4.46 -3.14
CA LEU A 63 6.81 -5.04 -3.89
C LEU A 63 8.07 -5.03 -3.04
N SER A 64 8.84 -6.12 -3.11
CA SER A 64 10.13 -6.20 -2.43
C SER A 64 11.14 -7.03 -3.22
N ASP A 65 12.40 -6.61 -3.18
CA ASP A 65 13.56 -7.40 -3.62
C ASP A 65 14.34 -8.01 -2.44
N GLY A 66 13.79 -7.91 -1.21
CA GLY A 66 14.42 -8.34 0.04
C GLY A 66 15.36 -7.31 0.68
N ALA A 67 15.70 -6.21 -0.02
CA ALA A 67 16.47 -5.10 0.51
C ALA A 67 15.67 -3.79 0.56
N SER A 68 14.80 -3.59 -0.42
CA SER A 68 13.93 -2.44 -0.59
C SER A 68 12.47 -2.87 -0.54
N LEU A 69 11.63 -1.93 -0.18
CA LEU A 69 10.18 -2.09 -0.13
C LEU A 69 9.53 -0.93 -0.88
N VAL A 70 8.60 -1.25 -1.76
CA VAL A 70 7.86 -0.26 -2.57
C VAL A 70 6.38 -0.49 -2.37
N PHE A 71 5.67 0.58 -2.01
CA PHE A 71 4.22 0.62 -1.89
C PHE A 71 3.68 1.22 -3.18
N VAL A 72 2.86 0.45 -3.89
CA VAL A 72 2.31 0.82 -5.19
C VAL A 72 0.81 0.99 -5.06
N SER A 73 0.27 2.02 -5.70
CA SER A 73 -1.17 2.16 -5.96
C SER A 73 -1.37 2.23 -7.45
N ILE A 74 -2.38 1.54 -7.95
CA ILE A 74 -2.77 1.58 -9.37
C ILE A 74 -3.60 2.85 -9.59
N LEU A 75 -3.28 3.59 -10.66
CA LEU A 75 -4.00 4.82 -11.01
C LEU A 75 -5.38 4.47 -11.60
N HIS A 76 -6.41 5.19 -11.16
CA HIS A 76 -7.75 5.10 -11.75
C HIS A 76 -8.29 6.50 -12.05
N ASP A 77 -8.65 6.77 -13.30
CA ASP A 77 -9.13 8.09 -13.72
C ASP A 77 -10.39 8.49 -12.95
N ASP A 78 -10.34 9.66 -12.30
CA ASP A 78 -11.46 10.33 -11.66
C ASP A 78 -12.30 9.43 -10.71
N THR A 79 -11.70 8.43 -10.07
CA THR A 79 -12.43 7.45 -9.27
C THR A 79 -12.75 7.97 -7.87
N THR A 80 -13.94 7.64 -7.34
CA THR A 80 -14.34 8.04 -5.98
C THR A 80 -13.45 7.37 -4.95
N GLY A 81 -12.78 8.16 -4.11
CA GLY A 81 -11.95 7.67 -3.01
C GLY A 81 -12.67 7.68 -1.67
N PHE A 82 -11.93 7.34 -0.62
CA PHE A 82 -12.43 7.17 0.76
C PHE A 82 -13.16 8.39 1.35
N ASP A 83 -12.92 9.59 0.80
CA ASP A 83 -13.47 10.86 1.28
C ASP A 83 -14.67 11.36 0.45
N ASN A 84 -15.24 10.49 -0.40
CA ASN A 84 -16.36 10.80 -1.29
C ASN A 84 -16.03 11.91 -2.31
N ARG A 85 -14.74 12.07 -2.66
CA ARG A 85 -14.25 12.93 -3.74
C ARG A 85 -13.56 12.08 -4.81
N SER A 86 -13.40 12.67 -5.98
CA SER A 86 -12.71 12.08 -7.11
C SER A 86 -11.19 12.23 -6.95
N HIS A 87 -10.45 11.14 -7.15
CA HIS A 87 -8.99 11.06 -7.10
C HIS A 87 -8.46 10.16 -8.22
N ASP A 88 -7.22 10.41 -8.63
CA ASP A 88 -6.52 9.53 -9.59
C ASP A 88 -5.67 8.45 -8.88
N PHE A 89 -5.38 8.65 -7.59
CA PHE A 89 -4.62 7.71 -6.76
C PHE A 89 -5.01 7.79 -5.29
N GLN A 90 -4.91 6.66 -4.59
CA GLN A 90 -5.03 6.56 -3.14
C GLN A 90 -4.02 5.52 -2.64
N LEU A 91 -3.23 5.86 -1.63
CA LEU A 91 -2.13 5.02 -1.15
C LEU A 91 -2.03 5.13 0.36
N ILE A 92 -1.80 4.01 1.05
CA ILE A 92 -1.33 4.04 2.43
C ILE A 92 0.15 3.65 2.48
N VAL A 93 0.85 4.22 3.45
CA VAL A 93 2.23 3.86 3.75
C VAL A 93 2.33 3.58 5.24
N PRO A 94 3.26 2.71 5.67
CA PRO A 94 3.47 2.44 7.08
C PRO A 94 3.82 3.72 7.83
N GLU A 95 3.38 3.85 9.07
CA GLU A 95 3.92 4.85 9.98
C GLU A 95 3.90 4.30 11.39
N ASN A 96 4.97 4.53 12.14
CA ASN A 96 5.03 4.10 13.53
C ASN A 96 4.51 5.20 14.46
N GLY A 97 3.20 5.16 14.73
CA GLY A 97 2.53 6.07 15.66
C GLY A 97 2.52 5.62 17.12
N THR A 98 3.22 4.55 17.49
CA THR A 98 3.10 3.95 18.83
C THR A 98 3.78 4.77 19.93
N ASN A 99 3.28 4.70 21.16
CA ASN A 99 3.92 5.24 22.36
C ASN A 99 4.33 6.73 22.30
N GLY A 100 3.67 7.53 21.47
CA GLY A 100 4.04 8.93 21.27
C GLY A 100 5.33 9.11 20.47
N ASN A 101 5.67 8.14 19.63
CA ASN A 101 6.72 8.26 18.63
C ASN A 101 6.45 9.48 17.74
N THR A 102 7.47 10.32 17.57
CA THR A 102 7.44 11.55 16.75
C THR A 102 8.51 11.53 15.66
N ASP A 103 9.18 10.40 15.48
CA ASP A 103 10.15 10.22 14.40
C ASP A 103 9.42 10.31 13.07
N THR A 104 10.15 10.71 12.02
CA THR A 104 9.58 10.86 10.68
C THR A 104 10.16 9.82 9.76
N THR A 105 9.28 9.14 9.02
CA THR A 105 9.67 8.23 7.95
C THR A 105 9.65 8.97 6.60
N PRO A 106 10.80 9.25 5.97
CA PRO A 106 10.83 9.92 4.67
C PRO A 106 10.44 8.95 3.55
N TYR A 107 9.48 9.35 2.73
CA TYR A 107 9.09 8.63 1.51
C TYR A 107 9.52 9.40 0.26
N TYR A 108 9.98 8.65 -0.72
CA TYR A 108 10.18 9.15 -2.07
C TYR A 108 9.03 8.65 -2.94
N PHE A 109 8.45 9.56 -3.72
CA PHE A 109 7.27 9.29 -4.53
C PHE A 109 7.62 9.43 -6.00
N TRP A 110 7.17 8.45 -6.79
CA TRP A 110 7.28 8.45 -8.25
C TRP A 110 5.93 8.11 -8.84
N VAL A 111 5.68 8.63 -10.04
CA VAL A 111 4.49 8.32 -10.83
C VAL A 111 4.94 7.96 -12.24
N GLU A 112 4.43 6.84 -12.75
CA GLU A 112 4.56 6.46 -14.15
C GLU A 112 3.28 6.86 -14.87
N LEU A 113 3.40 7.73 -15.88
CA LEU A 113 2.29 8.19 -16.70
C LEU A 113 2.52 7.69 -18.13
N ALA A 114 1.43 7.29 -18.81
CA ALA A 114 1.43 6.82 -20.19
C ALA A 114 1.46 7.95 -21.22
#